data_AF-A0A1J4XSP7-F1
#
_entry.id   AF-A0A1J4XSP7-F1
#
_cell.length_a   1.000
_cell.length_b   1.000
_cell.length_c   1.000
_cell.angle_alpha   90.00
_cell.angle_beta   90.00
_cell.angle_gamma   90.00
#
_symmetry.space_group_name_H-M   'P 1'
#
loop_
_entity.id
_entity.type
_entity.pdbx_description
1 polymer ?
#
loop_
_entity_poly.entity_id
_entity_poly.type
_entity_poly.pdbx_seq_one_letter_code
_entity_poly.pdbx_strand_id
1 'polypeptide(L)'
;MKRIMPPTYFMFLLALSVLLHFFFPLVRFSYFPYNYIGILLIIFGIFLNLKADSMFTKSRTTVKPYLIPSSFHVSGPFKISRHPMYLGMFLILFGAALIMGFLTAFVLSFVFVALMEILFIPQEEKNMEKAFGKKYLEYKKRVRCWI
;
A
#
# COMPACT_ATOMS: atom_id res chain seq x y z
N MET A 1 -17.99 -9.91 -13.56
CA MET A 1 -17.85 -9.58 -12.12
C MET A 1 -16.92 -8.38 -11.99
N LYS A 2 -17.38 -7.23 -11.49
CA LYS A 2 -16.51 -6.06 -11.22
C LYS A 2 -15.46 -6.48 -10.20
N ARG A 3 -14.20 -6.62 -10.62
CA ARG A 3 -13.11 -7.00 -9.72
C ARG A 3 -12.72 -5.78 -8.90
N ILE A 4 -12.95 -5.85 -7.59
CA ILE A 4 -12.62 -4.77 -6.65
C ILE A 4 -11.12 -4.51 -6.70
N MET A 5 -10.73 -3.24 -6.69
CA MET A 5 -9.32 -2.82 -6.78
C MET A 5 -8.77 -2.46 -5.39
N PRO A 6 -7.45 -2.58 -5.17
CA PRO A 6 -6.81 -2.20 -3.91
C PRO A 6 -7.17 -0.80 -3.39
N PRO A 7 -7.24 0.27 -4.24
CA PRO A 7 -7.66 1.59 -3.79
C PRO A 7 -9.06 1.62 -3.17
N THR A 8 -9.95 0.70 -3.55
CA THR A 8 -11.29 0.59 -2.95
C THR A 8 -11.22 0.16 -1.49
N TYR A 9 -10.37 -0.82 -1.16
CA TYR A 9 -10.14 -1.25 0.22
C TYR A 9 -9.46 -0.16 1.03
N PHE A 10 -8.48 0.54 0.44
CA PHE A 10 -7.83 1.70 1.07
C PHE A 10 -8.85 2.79 1.42
N MET A 11 -9.67 3.23 0.45
CA MET A 11 -10.68 4.27 0.67
C MET A 11 -11.71 3.84 1.71
N PHE A 12 -12.16 2.57 1.66
CA PHE A 12 -13.10 2.04 2.64
C PHE A 12 -12.51 2.05 4.05
N LEU A 13 -11.28 1.55 4.23
CA LEU A 13 -10.63 1.51 5.55
C LEU A 13 -10.30 2.91 6.08
N LEU A 14 -9.95 3.86 5.20
CA LEU A 14 -9.76 5.26 5.58
C LEU A 14 -11.07 5.92 6.02
N ALA A 15 -12.16 5.70 5.28
CA ALA A 15 -13.47 6.23 5.67
C ALA A 15 -13.95 5.60 6.98
N LEU A 16 -13.74 4.28 7.14
CA LEU A 16 -14.08 3.56 8.36
C LEU A 16 -13.24 4.03 9.56
N SER A 17 -11.95 4.33 9.38
CA SER A 17 -11.10 4.84 10.46
C SER A 17 -11.55 6.23 10.93
N VAL A 18 -11.89 7.12 10.00
CA VAL A 18 -12.48 8.43 10.31
C VAL A 18 -13.81 8.28 11.04
N LEU A 19 -14.70 7.39 10.55
CA LEU A 19 -16.00 7.17 11.17
C LEU A 19 -15.86 6.62 12.59
N LEU A 20 -15.04 5.59 12.79
CA LEU A 20 -14.81 5.01 14.12
C LEU A 20 -14.12 5.99 15.07
N HIS A 21 -13.30 6.91 14.55
CA HIS A 21 -12.72 7.97 15.36
C HIS A 21 -13.81 8.84 16.02
N PHE A 22 -14.88 9.18 15.30
CA PHE A 22 -15.97 9.99 15.85
C PHE A 22 -16.87 9.24 16.82
N PHE A 23 -17.16 7.95 16.58
CA PHE A 23 -18.12 7.18 17.38
C PHE A 23 -17.48 6.38 18.52
N PHE A 24 -16.25 5.89 18.36
CA PHE A 24 -15.57 5.00 19.30
C PHE A 24 -14.07 5.33 19.46
N PRO A 25 -13.72 6.50 20.02
CA PRO A 25 -12.34 6.83 20.37
C PRO A 25 -11.88 6.05 21.62
N LEU A 26 -11.78 4.72 21.51
CA LEU A 26 -11.60 3.80 22.65
C LEU A 26 -10.37 4.10 23.50
N VAL A 27 -9.20 4.24 22.87
CA VAL A 27 -7.92 4.45 23.55
C VAL A 27 -7.07 5.42 22.74
N ARG A 28 -6.71 6.56 23.34
CA ARG A 28 -5.69 7.46 22.80
C ARG A 28 -4.30 6.95 23.12
N PHE A 29 -3.48 6.81 22.09
CA PHE A 29 -2.11 6.33 22.18
C PHE A 29 -1.09 7.40 21.78
N SER A 30 -1.46 8.34 20.91
CA SER A 30 -0.58 9.40 20.42
C SER A 30 -1.08 10.77 20.89
N TYR A 31 -0.18 11.58 21.44
CA TYR A 31 -0.47 12.91 21.96
C TYR A 31 0.28 13.97 21.15
N PHE A 32 -0.29 15.17 21.13
CA PHE A 32 0.39 16.34 20.60
C PHE A 32 1.71 16.57 21.36
N PRO A 33 2.82 16.94 20.69
CA PRO A 33 2.98 17.16 19.25
C PRO A 33 3.47 15.94 18.44
N TYR A 34 3.72 14.81 19.10
CA TYR A 34 4.32 13.62 18.47
C TYR A 34 3.45 13.02 17.36
N ASN A 35 2.14 13.25 17.40
CA ASN A 35 1.20 12.83 16.36
C ASN A 35 1.49 13.43 14.97
N TYR A 36 2.22 14.56 14.86
CA TYR A 36 2.58 15.16 13.58
C TYR A 36 3.61 14.37 12.77
N ILE A 37 4.29 13.40 13.36
CA ILE A 37 5.12 12.47 12.57
C ILE A 37 4.30 11.73 11.51
N GLY A 38 2.98 11.58 11.74
CA GLY A 38 2.05 11.03 10.75
C GLY A 38 1.98 11.83 9.45
N ILE A 39 2.21 13.15 9.48
CA ILE A 39 2.24 13.99 8.27
C ILE A 39 3.40 13.58 7.37
N LEU A 40 4.58 13.32 7.94
CA LEU A 40 5.74 12.87 7.18
C LEU A 40 5.49 11.51 6.51
N LEU A 41 4.83 10.60 7.22
CA LEU A 41 4.45 9.29 6.66
C LEU A 41 3.43 9.41 5.52
N ILE A 42 2.44 10.29 5.65
CA ILE A 42 1.47 10.57 4.59
C ILE A 42 2.18 11.14 3.36
N ILE A 43 3.03 12.16 3.53
CA ILE A 43 3.77 12.77 2.43
C ILE A 43 4.63 11.72 1.72
N PHE A 44 5.35 10.89 2.49
CA PHE A 44 6.18 9.84 1.93
C PHE A 44 5.36 8.75 1.22
N GLY A 45 4.21 8.35 1.78
CA GLY A 45 3.31 7.40 1.15
C GLY A 45 2.68 7.91 -0.16
N ILE A 46 2.33 9.20 -0.22
CA ILE A 46 1.87 9.86 -1.44
C ILE A 46 3.01 9.88 -2.47
N PHE A 47 4.22 10.25 -2.06
CA PHE A 47 5.39 10.25 -2.94
C PHE A 47 5.66 8.88 -3.55
N LEU A 48 5.61 7.79 -2.77
CA LEU A 48 5.78 6.42 -3.26
C LEU A 48 4.73 6.05 -4.30
N ASN A 49 3.44 6.36 -4.04
CA ASN A 49 2.35 6.09 -4.97
C ASN A 49 2.52 6.86 -6.28
N LEU A 50 2.77 8.18 -6.22
CA LEU A 50 2.96 9.01 -7.42
C LEU A 50 4.18 8.58 -8.25
N LYS A 51 5.28 8.24 -7.59
CA LYS A 51 6.49 7.76 -8.29
C LYS A 51 6.28 6.39 -8.93
N ALA A 52 5.65 5.45 -8.22
CA ALA A 52 5.36 4.13 -8.78
C ALA A 52 4.38 4.23 -9.95
N ASP A 53 3.30 5.01 -9.81
CA ASP A 53 2.29 5.20 -10.86
C ASP A 53 2.87 5.89 -12.11
N SER A 54 3.75 6.89 -11.93
CA SER A 54 4.46 7.53 -13.04
C SER A 54 5.28 6.54 -13.87
N MET A 55 5.83 5.49 -13.25
CA MET A 55 6.60 4.46 -13.96
C MET A 55 5.71 3.58 -14.83
N PHE A 56 4.48 3.27 -14.40
CA PHE A 56 3.52 2.50 -15.20
C PHE A 56 2.88 3.33 -16.32
N THR A 57 2.58 4.60 -16.04
CA THR A 57 2.02 5.53 -17.04
C THR A 57 3.02 5.76 -18.17
N LYS A 58 4.32 5.89 -17.87
CA LYS A 58 5.38 6.00 -18.87
C LYS A 58 5.54 4.75 -19.74
N SER A 59 5.26 3.56 -19.19
CA SER A 59 5.29 2.31 -19.95
C SER A 59 3.99 1.99 -20.71
N ARG A 60 2.98 2.88 -20.67
CA ARG A 60 1.62 2.64 -21.22
C ARG A 60 0.99 1.32 -20.73
N THR A 61 1.36 0.88 -19.54
CA THR A 61 0.86 -0.35 -18.93
C THR A 61 -0.12 -0.01 -17.83
N THR A 62 -1.31 -0.60 -17.87
CA THR A 62 -2.33 -0.33 -16.85
C THR A 62 -2.00 -1.10 -15.58
N VAL A 63 -2.09 -0.45 -14.42
CA VAL A 63 -2.00 -1.08 -13.10
C VAL A 63 -3.27 -1.91 -12.86
N LYS A 64 -3.32 -3.10 -13.46
CA LYS A 64 -4.43 -4.04 -13.32
C LYS A 64 -3.90 -5.32 -12.69
N PRO A 65 -4.15 -5.56 -11.38
CA PRO A 65 -3.66 -6.73 -10.63
C PRO A 65 -3.93 -8.09 -11.29
N TYR A 66 -4.99 -8.11 -12.10
CA TYR A 66 -5.56 -9.31 -12.68
C TYR A 66 -5.07 -9.63 -14.10
N LEU A 67 -4.28 -8.75 -14.71
CA LEU A 67 -3.74 -8.95 -16.04
C LEU A 67 -2.30 -9.46 -15.97
N ILE A 68 -1.87 -10.12 -17.04
CA ILE A 68 -0.46 -10.44 -17.24
C ILE A 68 0.26 -9.12 -17.56
N PRO A 69 1.22 -8.69 -16.73
CA PRO A 69 1.92 -7.43 -16.92
C PRO A 69 2.86 -7.51 -18.12
N SER A 70 2.89 -6.46 -18.95
CA SER A 70 3.78 -6.36 -20.11
C SER A 70 5.11 -5.65 -19.83
N SER A 71 5.26 -5.06 -18.63
CA SER A 71 6.50 -4.42 -18.17
C SER A 71 6.77 -4.71 -16.70
N PHE A 72 8.05 -4.84 -16.34
CA PHE A 72 8.50 -5.06 -14.97
C PHE A 72 9.56 -4.03 -14.58
N HIS A 73 9.33 -3.32 -13.48
CA HIS A 73 10.18 -2.22 -13.00
C HIS A 73 11.00 -2.66 -11.77
N VAL A 74 12.31 -2.39 -11.78
CA VAL A 74 13.25 -2.73 -10.69
C VAL A 74 14.01 -1.51 -10.14
N SER A 75 13.58 -0.31 -10.51
CA SER A 75 14.20 0.95 -10.14
C SER A 75 13.24 1.85 -9.36
N GLY A 76 13.77 2.92 -8.76
CA GLY A 76 12.97 3.84 -7.96
C GLY A 76 12.31 3.13 -6.76
N PRO A 77 11.00 3.35 -6.50
CA PRO A 77 10.28 2.72 -5.39
C PRO A 77 10.35 1.19 -5.38
N PHE A 78 10.50 0.55 -6.55
CA PHE A 78 10.61 -0.90 -6.68
C PHE A 78 11.93 -1.48 -6.16
N LYS A 79 12.91 -0.65 -5.74
CA LYS A 79 14.09 -1.13 -5.00
C LYS A 79 13.82 -1.29 -3.50
N ILE A 80 12.83 -0.58 -2.98
CA ILE A 80 12.47 -0.56 -1.55
C ILE A 80 11.51 -1.71 -1.26
N SER A 81 10.49 -1.84 -2.11
CA SER A 81 9.36 -2.76 -1.94
C SER A 81 9.01 -3.36 -3.30
N ARG A 82 8.56 -4.62 -3.34
CA ARG A 82 7.96 -5.19 -4.56
C ARG A 82 6.58 -4.62 -4.86
N HIS A 83 5.88 -4.11 -3.84
CA HIS A 83 4.56 -3.48 -3.96
C HIS A 83 4.55 -2.06 -3.35
N PRO A 84 5.32 -1.11 -3.92
CA PRO A 84 5.52 0.21 -3.33
C PRO A 84 4.25 1.05 -3.22
N MET A 85 3.25 0.80 -4.07
CA MET A 85 1.93 1.44 -3.97
C MET A 85 1.16 0.97 -2.73
N TYR A 86 1.18 -0.33 -2.42
CA TYR A 86 0.58 -0.87 -1.20
C TYR A 86 1.30 -0.39 0.04
N LEU A 87 2.63 -0.35 0.01
CA LEU A 87 3.41 0.26 1.07
C LEU A 87 3.01 1.73 1.27
N GLY A 88 2.90 2.51 0.19
CA GLY A 88 2.49 3.91 0.29
C GLY A 88 1.07 4.10 0.83
N MET A 89 0.11 3.25 0.43
CA MET A 89 -1.26 3.26 0.98
C MET A 89 -1.27 2.92 2.48
N PHE A 90 -0.50 1.91 2.89
CA PHE A 90 -0.32 1.59 4.31
C PHE A 90 0.27 2.77 5.09
N LEU A 91 1.32 3.41 4.58
CA LEU A 91 1.94 4.57 5.23
C LEU A 91 0.97 5.76 5.38
N ILE A 92 0.10 5.98 4.39
CA ILE A 92 -0.95 6.99 4.49
C ILE A 92 -1.97 6.63 5.57
N LEU A 93 -2.45 5.37 5.62
CA LEU A 93 -3.38 4.91 6.67
C LEU A 93 -2.74 5.00 8.06
N PHE A 94 -1.50 4.56 8.19
CA PHE A 94 -0.76 4.57 9.46
C PHE A 94 -0.44 6.00 9.91
N GLY A 95 -0.06 6.88 8.99
CA GLY A 95 0.15 8.30 9.28
C GLY A 95 -1.14 9.01 9.69
N ALA A 96 -2.27 8.70 9.05
CA ALA A 96 -3.58 9.20 9.47
C ALA A 96 -3.95 8.68 10.87
N ALA A 97 -3.69 7.40 11.14
CA ALA A 97 -3.89 6.80 12.47
C ALA A 97 -3.06 7.47 13.57
N LEU A 98 -1.81 7.85 13.27
CA LEU A 98 -0.95 8.62 14.17
C LEU A 98 -1.52 10.01 14.49
N ILE A 99 -1.99 10.73 13.46
CA ILE A 99 -2.57 12.08 13.60
C ILE A 99 -3.84 12.03 14.45
N MET A 100 -4.73 11.07 14.17
CA MET A 100 -5.94 10.84 14.97
C MET A 100 -5.54 10.42 16.40
N GLY A 101 -4.61 9.47 16.52
CA GLY A 101 -4.03 9.06 17.79
C GLY A 101 -4.79 7.97 18.53
N PHE A 102 -5.64 7.19 17.85
CA PHE A 102 -6.44 6.12 18.48
C PHE A 102 -6.11 4.74 17.94
N LEU A 103 -6.15 3.73 18.81
CA LEU A 103 -5.77 2.34 18.51
C LEU A 103 -6.56 1.72 17.33
N THR A 104 -7.84 2.06 17.19
CA THR A 104 -8.70 1.53 16.12
C THR A 104 -8.17 1.86 14.73
N ALA A 105 -7.72 3.11 14.51
CA ALA A 105 -7.16 3.53 13.23
C ALA A 105 -5.85 2.78 12.91
N PHE A 106 -5.02 2.49 13.93
CA PHE A 106 -3.83 1.66 13.75
C PHE A 106 -4.18 0.23 13.35
N VAL A 107 -5.11 -0.40 14.05
CA VAL A 107 -5.57 -1.76 13.72
C VAL A 107 -6.04 -1.83 12.26
N LEU A 108 -6.83 -0.86 11.81
CA LEU A 108 -7.30 -0.81 10.43
C LEU A 108 -6.16 -0.67 9.39
N SER A 109 -5.08 0.04 9.73
CA SER A 109 -3.91 0.11 8.84
C SER A 109 -3.22 -1.26 8.68
N PHE A 110 -3.13 -2.07 9.75
CA PHE A 110 -2.58 -3.44 9.65
C PHE A 110 -3.57 -4.42 9.01
N VAL A 111 -4.88 -4.22 9.20
CA VAL A 111 -5.90 -4.97 8.45
C VAL A 111 -5.73 -4.74 6.94
N PHE A 112 -5.40 -3.53 6.50
CA PHE A 112 -5.08 -3.29 5.09
C PHE A 112 -3.92 -4.16 4.59
N VAL A 113 -2.83 -4.25 5.36
CA VAL A 113 -1.67 -5.10 5.02
C VAL A 113 -2.11 -6.55 4.84
N ALA A 114 -2.83 -7.10 5.82
CA ALA A 114 -3.33 -8.48 5.77
C ALA A 114 -4.24 -8.72 4.54
N LEU A 115 -5.15 -7.78 4.24
CA LEU A 115 -6.01 -7.89 3.06
C LEU A 115 -5.20 -7.89 1.76
N MET A 116 -4.18 -7.03 1.64
CA MET A 116 -3.33 -7.01 0.45
C MET A 116 -2.50 -8.29 0.31
N GLU A 117 -1.95 -8.81 1.41
CA GLU A 117 -1.16 -10.05 1.42
C GLU A 117 -1.99 -11.29 1.08
N ILE A 118 -3.26 -11.34 1.46
CA ILE A 118 -4.11 -12.51 1.22
C ILE A 118 -4.78 -12.42 -0.16
N LEU A 119 -5.30 -11.25 -0.54
CA LEU A 119 -6.21 -11.13 -1.67
C LEU A 119 -5.54 -10.70 -2.99
N PHE A 120 -4.45 -9.92 -2.92
CA PHE A 120 -3.89 -9.25 -4.11
C PHE A 120 -2.47 -9.69 -4.43
N ILE A 121 -1.56 -9.55 -3.47
CA ILE A 121 -0.12 -9.81 -3.65
C ILE A 121 0.16 -11.20 -4.23
N PRO A 122 -0.43 -12.32 -3.75
CA PRO A 122 -0.10 -13.65 -4.27
C PRO A 122 -0.49 -13.80 -5.74
N GLN A 123 -1.61 -13.22 -6.14
CA GLN A 123 -2.09 -13.28 -7.51
C GLN A 123 -1.25 -12.38 -8.43
N GLU A 124 -0.83 -11.20 -7.96
CA GLU A 124 0.08 -10.32 -8.69
C GLU A 124 1.44 -10.96 -8.87
N GLU A 125 2.06 -11.49 -7.81
CA GLU A 125 3.36 -12.15 -7.90
C GLU A 125 3.31 -13.37 -8.82
N LYS A 126 2.23 -14.17 -8.77
CA LYS A 126 2.02 -15.29 -9.71
C LYS A 126 1.92 -14.82 -11.15
N ASN A 127 1.27 -13.69 -11.42
CA ASN A 127 1.19 -13.12 -12.76
C ASN A 127 2.55 -12.60 -13.24
N MET A 128 3.33 -11.99 -12.34
CA MET A 128 4.70 -11.55 -12.61
C MET A 128 5.65 -12.73 -12.91
N GLU A 129 5.53 -13.81 -12.14
CA GLU A 129 6.30 -15.05 -12.37
C GLU A 129 5.94 -15.68 -13.72
N LYS A 130 4.66 -15.72 -14.08
CA LYS A 130 4.22 -16.18 -15.41
C LYS A 130 4.74 -15.31 -16.55
N ALA A 131 4.77 -13.99 -16.37
CA ALA A 131 5.19 -13.05 -17.41
C ALA A 131 6.71 -13.00 -17.62
N PHE A 132 7.49 -13.05 -16.53
CA PHE A 132 8.92 -12.73 -16.55
C PHE A 132 9.83 -13.85 -16.03
N GLY A 133 9.26 -14.93 -15.49
CA GLY A 133 9.97 -16.14 -15.08
C GLY A 133 11.18 -15.86 -14.19
N LYS A 134 12.34 -16.37 -14.63
CA LYS A 134 13.61 -16.29 -13.87
C LYS A 134 14.00 -14.86 -13.47
N LYS A 135 13.76 -13.86 -14.34
CA LYS A 135 14.12 -12.46 -14.05
C LYS A 135 13.38 -11.94 -12.81
N TYR A 136 12.10 -12.27 -12.68
CA TYR A 136 11.31 -11.86 -11.53
C TYR A 136 11.67 -12.66 -10.27
N LEU A 137 11.97 -13.96 -10.39
CA LEU A 137 12.45 -14.77 -9.27
C LEU A 137 13.77 -14.24 -8.69
N GLU A 138 14.71 -13.81 -9.53
CA GLU A 138 15.95 -13.17 -9.07
C GLU A 138 15.72 -11.81 -8.40
N TYR A 139 14.70 -11.08 -8.83
CA TYR A 139 14.29 -9.85 -8.15
C TYR A 139 13.64 -10.13 -6.80
N LYS A 140 12.77 -11.15 -6.69
CA LYS A 140 12.16 -11.57 -5.41
C LYS A 140 13.19 -11.90 -4.34
N LYS A 141 14.35 -12.43 -4.74
CA LYS A 141 15.48 -12.69 -3.82
C LYS A 141 16.15 -11.42 -3.29
N ARG A 142 16.09 -10.31 -4.04
CA ARG A 142 16.81 -9.06 -3.74
C ARG A 142 15.95 -8.02 -3.03
N VAL A 143 14.65 -7.99 -3.29
CA VAL A 143 13.73 -6.97 -2.77
C VAL A 143 12.59 -7.65 -2.04
N ARG A 144 12.25 -7.20 -0.82
CA ARG A 144 11.16 -7.74 0.00
C ARG A 144 9.80 -7.21 -0.46
N CYS A 145 8.73 -7.88 -0.03
CA CYS A 145 7.36 -7.49 -0.38
C CYS A 145 7.03 -6.08 0.14
N TRP A 146 7.23 -5.82 1.43
CA TRP A 146 6.93 -4.53 2.06
C TRP A 146 8.18 -3.69 2.28
N ILE A 147 9.06 -4.05 3.21
CA ILE A 147 10.40 -3.46 3.50
C ILE A 147 11.28 -4.56 4.12
#